data_AF-A0A9D8V9S2-F1
#
_entry.id   AF-A0A9D8V9S2-F1
#
_cell.length_a   1.000
_cell.length_b   1.000
_cell.length_c   1.000
_cell.angle_alpha   90.00
_cell.angle_beta   90.00
_cell.angle_gamma   90.00
#
_symmetry.space_group_name_H-M   'P 1'
#
loop_
_entity.id
_entity.type
_entity.pdbx_description
1 polymer ?
#
loop_
_entity_poly.entity_id
_entity_poly.type
_entity_poly.pdbx_seq_one_letter_code
_entity_poly.pdbx_strand_id
1 'polypeptide(L)' 'LEAMKMFTPVNLNTYASDAGEVYSSGTRYEITRINVASGQQVNEGDLLFVIKPLAAEED' A
#
# COMPACT_ATOMS: atom_id res chain seq x y z
N LEU A 1 25.23 11.83 12.40
CA LEU A 1 24.75 10.70 11.58
C LEU A 1 23.62 11.26 10.73
N GLU A 2 23.88 11.56 9.45
CA GLU A 2 22.84 12.10 8.56
C GLU A 2 21.89 10.95 8.17
N ALA A 3 20.63 11.05 8.59
CA ALA A 3 19.61 10.08 8.22
C ALA A 3 19.27 10.23 6.73
N MET A 4 19.65 9.25 5.92
CA MET A 4 19.26 9.20 4.50
C MET A 4 17.74 9.06 4.41
N LYS A 5 17.08 9.95 3.67
CA LYS A 5 15.67 9.76 3.29
C LYS A 5 15.60 8.57 2.33
N MET A 6 15.33 7.38 2.86
CA MET A 6 15.10 6.19 2.05
C MET A 6 13.69 6.26 1.46
N PHE A 7 13.61 6.37 0.14
CA PHE A 7 12.37 6.18 -0.58
C PHE A 7 12.25 4.69 -0.89
N THR A 8 11.39 3.98 -0.16
CA THR A 8 11.11 2.57 -0.43
C THR A 8 9.83 2.48 -1.25
N PRO A 9 9.87 1.93 -2.48
CA PRO A 9 8.64 1.66 -3.22
C PRO A 9 7.84 0.59 -2.47
N VAL A 10 6.59 0.90 -2.16
CA VAL A 10 5.67 -0.02 -1.48
C VAL A 10 4.76 -0.65 -2.52
N ASN A 11 4.70 -1.98 -2.53
CA ASN A 11 3.71 -2.74 -3.31
C ASN A 11 2.82 -3.55 -2.35
N LEU A 12 1.67 -4.04 -2.82
CA LEU A 12 0.74 -4.79 -1.96
C LEU A 12 1.37 -6.09 -1.42
N ASN A 13 2.27 -6.70 -2.18
CA ASN A 13 3.01 -7.90 -1.75
C ASN A 13 4.02 -7.60 -0.62
N THR A 14 4.43 -6.34 -0.42
CA THR A 14 5.26 -5.92 0.71
C THR A 14 4.56 -6.17 2.06
N TYR A 15 3.23 -6.28 2.06
CA TYR A 15 2.43 -6.60 3.24
C TYR A 15 2.12 -8.09 3.41
N ALA A 16 2.61 -8.96 2.50
CA ALA A 16 2.53 -10.40 2.71
C ALA A 16 3.39 -10.82 3.92
N SER A 17 2.96 -11.86 4.62
CA SER A 17 3.68 -12.41 5.78
C SER A 17 3.91 -13.91 5.59
N ASP A 18 4.57 -14.56 6.54
CA ASP A 18 4.74 -16.02 6.54
C ASP A 18 3.38 -16.78 6.53
N ALA A 19 2.29 -16.09 6.89
CA ALA A 19 0.93 -16.62 6.80
C ALA A 19 0.33 -16.57 5.38
N GLY A 20 1.03 -15.98 4.41
CA GLY A 20 0.62 -15.87 3.01
C GLY A 20 0.29 -14.45 2.54
N GLU A 21 -0.33 -14.37 1.38
CA GLU A 21 -0.74 -13.12 0.73
C GLU A 21 -1.94 -12.48 1.45
N VAL A 22 -1.79 -11.24 1.93
CA VAL A 22 -2.90 -10.45 2.49
C VAL A 22 -3.79 -9.88 1.38
N TYR A 23 -3.17 -9.54 0.25
CA TYR A 23 -3.83 -9.06 -0.96
C TYR A 23 -3.56 -10.08 -2.08
N SER A 24 -4.62 -10.64 -2.65
CA SER A 24 -4.51 -11.67 -3.69
C SER A 24 -3.80 -11.12 -4.92
N SER A 25 -2.73 -11.80 -5.35
CA SER A 25 -2.00 -11.47 -6.58
C SER A 25 -2.85 -11.53 -7.85
N GLY A 26 -3.94 -12.31 -7.85
CA GLY A 26 -4.91 -12.40 -8.95
C GLY A 26 -5.95 -11.27 -8.97
N THR A 27 -5.97 -10.41 -7.95
CA THR A 27 -6.97 -9.34 -7.82
C THR A 27 -6.33 -7.98 -8.12
N ARG A 28 -6.97 -7.18 -8.98
CA ARG A 28 -6.57 -5.79 -9.19
C ARG A 28 -7.25 -4.91 -8.14
N TYR A 29 -6.52 -3.94 -7.63
CA TYR A 29 -7.00 -3.01 -6.62
C TYR A 29 -6.92 -1.58 -7.13
N GLU A 30 -7.90 -0.75 -6.75
CA GLU A 30 -7.94 0.67 -7.04
C GLU A 30 -7.72 1.46 -5.75
N ILE A 31 -6.86 2.48 -5.79
CA ILE A 31 -6.72 3.46 -4.71
C ILE A 31 -7.93 4.39 -4.75
N THR A 32 -8.73 4.37 -3.68
CA THR A 32 -9.92 5.23 -3.55
C THR A 32 -9.63 6.53 -2.83
N ARG A 33 -8.55 6.57 -2.03
CA ARG A 33 -8.16 7.75 -1.27
C ARG A 33 -6.67 7.71 -0.92
N ILE A 34 -6.01 8.87 -1.00
CA ILE A 34 -4.66 9.10 -0.48
C ILE A 34 -4.76 10.15 0.62
N ASN A 35 -4.20 9.87 1.79
CA ASN A 35 -4.26 10.73 2.98
C ASN A 35 -2.93 11.42 3.28
N VAL A 36 -1.92 11.25 2.43
CA VAL A 36 -0.59 11.84 2.61
C VAL A 36 -0.26 12.80 1.48
N ALA A 37 0.31 13.94 1.85
CA ALA A 37 0.90 14.89 0.92
C ALA A 37 2.40 14.59 0.71
N SER A 38 2.94 15.00 -0.44
CA SER A 38 4.37 14.85 -0.72
C SER A 38 5.23 15.56 0.33
N GLY A 39 6.26 14.88 0.84
CA GLY A 39 7.17 15.42 1.87
C GLY A 39 6.62 15.40 3.30
N GLN A 40 5.40 14.92 3.51
CA GLN A 40 4.84 14.74 4.85
C GLN A 40 5.58 13.63 5.60
N GLN A 41 5.93 13.88 6.87
CA GLN A 41 6.43 12.84 7.77
C GLN A 41 5.24 11.97 8.23
N VAL A 42 5.42 10.66 8.18
CA VAL A 42 4.41 9.66 8.59
C VAL A 42 4.95 8.86 9.76
N ASN A 43 4.07 8.44 10.65
CA ASN A 43 4.37 7.62 11.82
C ASN A 43 3.77 6.22 11.68
N GLU A 44 4.25 5.30 12.52
CA GLU A 44 3.65 3.98 12.65
C GLU A 44 2.19 4.09 13.10
N GLY A 45 1.29 3.40 12.41
CA GLY A 45 -0.16 3.47 12.65
C GLY A 45 -0.90 4.51 11.81
N ASP A 46 -0.22 5.37 11.05
CA ASP A 46 -0.89 6.34 10.18
C ASP A 46 -1.59 5.65 8.98
N LEU A 47 -2.83 6.05 8.70
CA LEU A 47 -3.55 5.59 7.51
C LEU A 47 -3.11 6.37 6.28
N LEU A 48 -2.26 5.77 5.44
CA LEU A 48 -1.66 6.44 4.28
C LEU A 48 -2.59 6.51 3.06
N PHE A 49 -3.30 5.43 2.76
CA PHE A 49 -4.21 5.33 1.61
C PHE A 49 -5.24 4.22 1.83
N VAL A 50 -6.32 4.25 1.04
CA VAL A 50 -7.39 3.25 1.05
C VAL A 50 -7.47 2.63 -0.34
N ILE A 51 -7.60 1.30 -0.38
CA ILE A 51 -7.80 0.52 -1.60
C ILE A 51 -9.12 -0.26 -1.55
N LYS A 52 -9.69 -0.54 -2.72
CA LYS A 52 -10.78 -1.51 -2.89
C LYS A 52 -10.42 -2.48 -4.01
N PRO A 53 -10.87 -3.75 -3.97
CA PRO A 53 -10.77 -4.63 -5.12
C PRO A 53 -11.59 -4.05 -6.26
N LEU A 54 -11.03 -4.05 -7.46
CA LEU A 54 -11.81 -3.99 -8.68
C LEU A 54 -12.48 -5.35 -8.78
N ALA A 55 -13.82 -5.38 -8.79
CA ALA A 55 -14.55 -6.62 -9.06
C ALA A 55 -13.92 -7.25 -10.30
N ALA A 56 -13.68 -8.56 -10.27
CA ALA A 56 -13.37 -9.29 -11.48
C ALA A 56 -14.46 -8.92 -12.49
N GLU A 57 -14.08 -8.41 -13.67
CA GLU A 57 -15.04 -8.25 -14.75
C GLU A 57 -15.67 -9.64 -14.93
N GLU A 58 -16.93 -9.79 -14.52
CA GLU A 58 -17.73 -10.94 -14.91
C GLU A 58 -18.06 -10.69 -16.39
N ASP A 59 -17.23 -11.25 -17.27
CA ASP A 59 -17.43 -11.33 -18.72
C ASP A 59 -18.72 -12.10 -19.08
#